data_AF-A0A852R8W9-F1
#
_entry.id   AF-A0A852R8W9-F1
#
_cell.length_a   1.000
_cell.length_b   1.000
_cell.length_c   1.000
_cell.angle_alpha   90.00
_cell.angle_beta   90.00
_cell.angle_gamma   90.00
#
_symmetry.space_group_name_H-M   'P 1'
#
loop_
_entity.id
_entity.type
_entity.pdbx_description
1 polymer ?
#
loop_
_entity_poly.entity_id
_entity_poly.type
_entity_poly.pdbx_seq_one_letter_code
_entity_poly.pdbx_strand_id
1 'polypeptide(L)'
;MRLARLAKLAFLHSRTDSVAAKIVDVGAKHVAATLRAARASGAGLPIACSGSVLIHGYLGVKAPSNSLAVELSNADFRRCEDGIVGAAVLALHEAGVSRSKELRETLGAVFSQVKARR
;
A
#
# COMPACT_ATOMS: atom_id res chain seq x y z
N MET A 1 -11.56 -11.03 -10.53
CA MET A 1 -11.54 -9.91 -9.56
C MET A 1 -12.68 -9.89 -8.50
N ARG A 2 -13.48 -10.96 -8.29
CA ARG A 2 -14.57 -10.95 -7.28
C ARG A 2 -14.07 -11.20 -5.85
N LEU A 3 -13.09 -12.07 -5.65
CA LEU A 3 -12.57 -12.44 -4.33
C LEU A 3 -11.82 -11.30 -3.63
N ALA A 4 -11.09 -10.46 -4.37
CA ALA A 4 -10.35 -9.33 -3.80
C ALA A 4 -11.27 -8.30 -3.10
N ARG A 5 -12.52 -8.16 -3.55
CA ARG A 5 -13.51 -7.27 -2.93
C ARG A 5 -13.95 -7.77 -1.55
N LEU A 6 -13.83 -9.07 -1.30
CA LEU A 6 -14.19 -9.70 -0.03
C LEU A 6 -13.05 -9.70 0.98
N ALA A 7 -11.83 -9.32 0.58
CA ALA A 7 -10.66 -9.30 1.48
C ALA A 7 -10.92 -8.49 2.76
N LYS A 8 -11.68 -7.39 2.66
CA LYS A 8 -12.04 -6.55 3.81
C LYS A 8 -12.80 -7.32 4.90
N LEU A 9 -13.61 -8.33 4.54
CA LEU A 9 -14.36 -9.14 5.50
C LEU A 9 -13.43 -9.92 6.44
N ALA A 10 -12.31 -10.44 5.91
CA ALA A 10 -11.32 -11.14 6.73
C ALA A 10 -10.72 -10.21 7.80
N PHE A 11 -10.41 -8.96 7.44
CA PHE A 11 -9.90 -7.98 8.42
C PHE A 11 -10.96 -7.52 9.42
N LEU A 12 -12.22 -7.38 9.00
CA LEU A 12 -13.31 -6.97 9.89
C LEU A 12 -13.60 -8.00 10.98
N HIS A 13 -13.51 -9.29 10.64
CA HIS A 13 -13.90 -10.39 11.53
C HIS A 13 -12.73 -11.14 12.15
N SER A 14 -11.47 -10.76 11.89
CA SER A 14 -10.29 -11.51 12.35
C SER A 14 -10.15 -11.63 13.87
N ARG A 15 -10.89 -10.82 14.65
CA ARG A 15 -10.89 -10.88 16.13
C ARG A 15 -11.91 -11.87 16.68
N THR A 16 -12.93 -12.21 15.90
CA THR A 16 -14.09 -12.98 16.34
C THR A 16 -14.26 -14.29 15.57
N ASP A 17 -13.62 -14.42 14.41
CA ASP A 17 -13.68 -15.57 13.53
C ASP A 17 -12.27 -16.16 13.30
N SER A 18 -12.10 -17.45 13.61
CA SER A 18 -10.81 -18.14 13.54
C SER A 18 -10.33 -18.40 12.11
N VAL A 19 -11.24 -18.53 11.14
CA VAL A 19 -10.90 -18.65 9.71
C VAL A 19 -10.43 -17.30 9.19
N ALA A 20 -11.15 -16.23 9.52
CA ALA A 20 -10.74 -14.87 9.18
C ALA A 20 -9.36 -14.52 9.78
N ALA A 21 -9.12 -14.90 11.05
CA ALA A 21 -7.83 -14.72 11.70
C ALA A 21 -6.70 -15.46 10.96
N LYS A 22 -6.93 -16.72 10.57
CA LYS A 22 -5.96 -17.52 9.79
C LYS A 22 -5.66 -16.90 8.43
N ILE A 23 -6.68 -16.41 7.71
CA ILE A 23 -6.49 -15.75 6.42
C ILE A 23 -5.61 -14.49 6.57
N VAL A 24 -5.91 -13.66 7.58
CA VAL A 24 -5.12 -12.45 7.85
C VAL A 24 -3.69 -12.81 8.21
N ASP A 25 -3.46 -13.78 9.10
CA ASP A 25 -2.11 -14.21 9.50
C ASP A 25 -1.28 -14.78 8.33
N VAL A 26 -1.87 -15.66 7.51
CA VAL A 26 -1.21 -16.20 6.32
C VAL A 26 -0.82 -15.08 5.36
N GLY A 27 -1.73 -14.15 5.08
CA GLY A 27 -1.41 -13.03 4.19
C GLY A 27 -0.35 -12.09 4.80
N ALA A 28 -0.37 -11.86 6.12
CA ALA A 28 0.64 -11.05 6.80
C ALA A 28 2.05 -11.66 6.68
N LYS A 29 2.17 -12.99 6.79
CA LYS A 29 3.44 -13.72 6.57
C LYS A 29 3.96 -13.57 5.14
N HIS A 30 3.07 -13.63 4.15
CA HIS A 30 3.46 -13.42 2.74
C HIS A 30 3.92 -11.99 2.49
N VAL A 31 3.18 -10.99 3.00
CA VAL A 31 3.59 -9.59 2.91
C VAL A 31 4.95 -9.38 3.58
N ALA A 32 5.18 -9.92 4.77
CA ALA A 32 6.47 -9.85 5.47
C ALA A 32 7.60 -10.45 4.63
N ALA A 33 7.38 -11.61 4.00
CA ALA A 33 8.35 -12.23 3.10
C ALA A 33 8.66 -11.37 1.87
N THR A 34 7.64 -10.76 1.25
CA THR A 34 7.82 -9.83 0.13
C THR A 34 8.61 -8.60 0.53
N LEU A 35 8.34 -8.01 1.71
CA LEU A 35 9.07 -6.87 2.23
C LEU A 35 10.54 -7.20 2.47
N ARG A 36 10.82 -8.37 3.06
CA ARG A 36 12.18 -8.85 3.28
C ARG A 36 12.93 -9.02 1.96
N ALA A 37 12.29 -9.62 0.96
CA ALA A 37 12.89 -9.79 -0.37
C ALA A 37 13.18 -8.43 -1.03
N ALA A 38 12.23 -7.49 -0.99
CA ALA A 38 12.41 -6.14 -1.53
C ALA A 38 13.58 -5.40 -0.88
N ARG A 39 13.75 -5.54 0.45
CA ARG A 39 14.88 -4.93 1.19
C ARG A 39 16.22 -5.52 0.79
N ALA A 40 16.28 -6.84 0.58
CA ALA A 40 17.51 -7.50 0.14
C ALA A 40 17.97 -7.00 -1.25
N SER A 41 17.03 -6.60 -2.11
CA SER A 41 17.33 -6.06 -3.45
C SER A 41 17.64 -4.56 -3.49
N GLY A 42 17.36 -3.81 -2.42
CA GLY A 42 17.41 -2.34 -2.43
C GLY A 42 17.80 -1.75 -1.08
N ALA A 43 18.94 -2.17 -0.54
CA ALA A 43 19.40 -1.77 0.78
C ALA A 43 19.37 -0.24 0.98
N GLY A 44 18.67 0.21 2.02
CA GLY A 44 18.58 1.63 2.40
C GLY A 44 17.56 2.46 1.62
N LEU A 45 16.88 1.90 0.61
CA LEU A 45 15.82 2.62 -0.11
C LEU A 45 14.48 2.53 0.63
N PRO A 46 13.66 3.60 0.57
CA PRO A 46 12.31 3.57 1.13
C PRO A 46 11.41 2.56 0.41
N ILE A 47 10.55 1.91 1.17
CA ILE A 47 9.51 1.02 0.63
C ILE A 47 8.23 1.81 0.47
N ALA A 48 7.83 2.02 -0.78
CA ALA A 48 6.53 2.59 -1.12
C ALA A 48 5.44 1.50 -1.06
N CYS A 49 4.44 1.69 -0.22
CA CYS A 49 3.29 0.78 -0.12
C CYS A 49 2.01 1.47 -0.58
N SER A 50 1.28 0.81 -1.47
CA SER A 50 -0.04 1.25 -1.92
C SER A 50 -1.06 0.11 -1.80
N GLY A 51 -2.34 0.45 -1.95
CA GLY A 51 -3.44 -0.51 -1.95
C GLY A 51 -4.19 -0.58 -0.63
N SER A 52 -5.51 -0.65 -0.73
CA SER A 52 -6.43 -0.59 0.42
C SER A 52 -6.26 -1.75 1.40
N VAL A 53 -5.89 -2.94 0.93
CA VAL A 53 -5.64 -4.13 1.77
C VAL A 53 -4.41 -3.92 2.66
N LEU A 54 -3.34 -3.34 2.12
CA LEU A 54 -2.14 -3.04 2.91
C LEU A 54 -2.40 -1.86 3.84
N ILE A 55 -2.92 -0.74 3.32
CA ILE A 55 -3.08 0.50 4.10
C ILE A 55 -4.16 0.37 5.17
N HIS A 56 -5.36 -0.11 4.82
CA HIS A 56 -6.48 -0.18 5.76
C HIS A 56 -6.63 -1.54 6.45
N GLY A 57 -6.08 -2.60 5.87
CA GLY A 57 -6.00 -3.91 6.52
C GLY A 57 -4.75 -3.99 7.39
N TYR A 58 -3.64 -4.44 6.80
CA TYR A 58 -2.44 -4.79 7.58
C TYR A 58 -1.80 -3.64 8.36
N LEU A 59 -1.71 -2.44 7.78
CA LEU A 59 -1.14 -1.26 8.42
C LEU A 59 -2.15 -0.46 9.25
N GLY A 60 -3.45 -0.68 9.02
CA GLY A 60 -4.54 -0.01 9.71
C GLY A 60 -5.01 -0.74 10.97
N VAL A 61 -4.71 -2.04 11.09
CA VAL A 61 -5.03 -2.83 12.26
C VAL A 61 -4.01 -2.54 13.37
N LYS A 62 -4.49 -2.19 14.57
CA LYS A 62 -3.67 -1.84 15.76
C LYS A 62 -2.64 -2.89 16.19
N ALA A 63 -2.72 -4.12 15.69
CA ALA A 63 -1.78 -5.19 15.97
C ALA A 63 -1.63 -6.07 14.71
N PRO A 64 -0.72 -5.73 13.77
CA PRO A 64 -0.33 -6.67 12.73
C PRO A 64 0.25 -7.94 13.36
N SER A 65 0.31 -9.05 12.60
CA SER A 65 1.02 -10.24 13.07
C SER A 65 2.45 -9.89 13.46
N ASN A 66 3.02 -10.60 14.44
CA ASN A 66 4.39 -10.35 14.91
C ASN A 66 5.41 -10.37 13.76
N SER A 67 5.23 -11.24 12.76
CA SER A 67 6.12 -11.32 11.60
C SER A 67 6.10 -10.06 10.74
N LEU A 68 4.92 -9.46 10.52
CA LEU A 68 4.81 -8.23 9.75
C LEU A 68 5.28 -7.02 10.56
N ALA A 69 4.96 -6.97 11.86
CA ALA A 69 5.42 -5.89 12.75
C ALA A 69 6.96 -5.75 12.75
N VAL A 70 7.69 -6.86 12.78
CA VAL A 70 9.16 -6.89 12.78
C VAL A 70 9.76 -6.36 11.46
N GLU A 71 9.14 -6.68 10.32
CA GLU A 71 9.61 -6.14 9.03
C GLU A 71 9.26 -4.65 8.89
N LEU A 72 8.12 -4.22 9.45
CA LEU A 72 7.69 -2.83 9.43
C LEU A 72 8.55 -1.91 10.31
N SER A 73 8.99 -2.36 11.48
CA SER A 73 9.76 -1.53 12.42
C SER A 73 11.15 -1.14 11.92
N ASN A 74 11.68 -1.88 10.93
CA ASN A 74 13.06 -1.74 10.46
C ASN A 74 13.17 -1.16 9.04
N ALA A 75 12.10 -0.61 8.47
CA ALA A 75 12.14 -0.02 7.13
C ALA A 75 11.53 1.40 7.08
N ASP A 76 12.08 2.23 6.18
CA ASP A 76 11.49 3.53 5.80
C ASP A 76 10.26 3.26 4.93
N PHE A 77 9.09 3.14 5.57
CA PHE A 77 7.82 2.92 4.90
C PHE A 77 7.15 4.23 4.52
N ARG A 78 6.84 4.37 3.22
CA ARG A 78 6.08 5.51 2.69
C ARG A 78 4.75 5.03 2.16
N ARG A 79 3.67 5.59 2.69
CA ARG A 79 2.32 5.34 2.20
C ARG A 79 2.12 6.09 0.89
N CYS A 80 1.64 5.38 -0.13
CA CYS A 80 1.22 5.94 -1.39
C CYS A 80 -0.29 5.75 -1.52
N GLU A 81 -1.03 6.84 -1.37
CA GLU A 81 -2.49 6.80 -1.35
C GLU A 81 -3.10 6.43 -2.69
N ASP A 82 -2.42 6.75 -3.79
CA ASP A 82 -2.94 6.52 -5.13
C ASP A 82 -1.82 6.37 -6.17
N GLY A 83 -1.92 5.35 -7.02
CA GLY A 83 -1.04 5.15 -8.17
C GLY A 83 -1.37 6.08 -9.34
N ILE A 84 -2.54 6.73 -9.34
CA ILE A 84 -3.02 7.59 -10.44
C ILE A 84 -2.08 8.76 -10.70
N VAL A 85 -1.56 9.43 -9.66
CA VAL A 85 -0.60 10.54 -9.84
C VAL A 85 0.68 10.03 -10.51
N GLY A 86 1.20 8.88 -10.06
CA GLY A 86 2.37 8.25 -10.66
C GLY A 86 2.13 7.86 -12.12
N ALA A 87 0.98 7.25 -12.41
CA ALA A 87 0.56 6.88 -13.76
C ALA A 87 0.43 8.10 -14.68
N ALA A 88 -0.16 9.19 -14.19
CA ALA A 88 -0.28 10.44 -14.94
C ALA A 88 1.09 11.06 -15.25
N VAL A 89 2.00 11.08 -14.27
CA VAL A 89 3.38 11.56 -14.48
C VAL A 89 4.13 10.68 -15.49
N LEU A 90 3.94 9.36 -15.45
CA LEU A 90 4.51 8.44 -16.44
C LEU A 90 3.92 8.69 -17.84
N ALA A 91 2.61 8.84 -17.96
CA ALA A 91 1.95 9.12 -19.25
C ALA A 91 2.43 10.45 -19.86
N LEU A 92 2.56 11.49 -19.05
CA LEU A 92 3.09 12.79 -19.50
C LEU A 92 4.56 12.69 -19.92
N HIS A 93 5.36 11.88 -19.21
CA HIS A 93 6.74 11.62 -19.60
C HIS A 93 6.86 10.92 -20.95
N GLU A 94 6.08 9.86 -21.18
CA GLU A 94 6.01 9.17 -22.47
C GLU A 94 5.52 10.11 -23.59
N ALA A 95 4.69 11.10 -23.26
CA ALA A 95 4.26 12.15 -24.18
C ALA A 95 5.31 13.27 -24.41
N GLY A 96 6.53 13.13 -23.86
CA GLY A 96 7.61 14.10 -24.01
C GLY A 96 7.50 15.34 -23.12
N VAL A 97 6.57 15.36 -22.16
CA VAL A 97 6.43 16.45 -21.20
C VAL A 97 7.44 16.26 -20.07
N SER A 98 8.33 17.24 -19.89
CA SER A 98 9.43 17.13 -18.93
C SER A 98 8.93 17.17 -17.48
N ARG A 99 9.54 16.34 -16.62
CA ARG A 99 9.13 16.12 -15.24
C ARG A 99 9.60 17.29 -14.35
N SER A 100 8.76 18.30 -14.16
CA SER A 100 9.01 19.31 -13.12
C SER A 100 8.37 18.91 -11.78
N LYS A 101 8.90 19.44 -10.68
CA LYS A 101 8.35 19.22 -9.33
C LYS A 101 6.95 19.83 -9.24
N GLU A 102 6.78 20.99 -9.86
CA GLU A 102 5.55 21.78 -9.93
C GLU A 102 4.42 21.02 -10.63
N LEU A 103 4.74 20.26 -11.69
CA LEU A 103 3.76 19.42 -12.40
C LEU A 103 3.23 18.31 -11.50
N ARG A 104 4.11 17.66 -10.71
CA ARG A 104 3.73 16.59 -9.78
C ARG A 104 2.84 17.13 -8.66
N GLU A 105 3.17 18.29 -8.12
CA GLU A 105 2.37 18.97 -7.09
C GLU A 105 0.99 19.40 -7.63
N THR A 106 0.96 19.95 -8.85
CA THR A 106 -0.29 20.35 -9.53
C THR A 106 -1.22 19.14 -9.74
N LEU A 107 -0.70 18.04 -10.28
CA LEU A 107 -1.48 16.82 -10.47
C LEU A 107 -2.01 16.28 -9.13
N GLY A 108 -1.15 16.24 -8.09
CA GLY A 108 -1.56 15.83 -6.75
C GLY A 108 -2.72 16.67 -6.20
N ALA A 109 -2.68 18.00 -6.38
CA ALA A 109 -3.74 18.90 -5.96
C ALA A 109 -5.05 18.66 -6.72
N VAL A 110 -4.99 18.50 -8.04
CA VAL A 110 -6.17 18.25 -8.89
C VAL A 110 -6.85 16.93 -8.51
N PHE A 111 -6.10 15.85 -8.36
CA PHE A 111 -6.68 14.55 -7.99
C PHE A 111 -7.28 14.54 -6.59
N SER A 112 -6.67 15.26 -5.63
CA SER A 112 -7.21 15.41 -4.28
C SER A 112 -8.58 16.11 -4.28
N GLN A 113 -8.73 17.17 -5.10
CA GLN A 113 -10.02 17.86 -5.25
C GLN A 113 -11.10 17.00 -5.90
N VAL A 114 -10.76 16.20 -6.91
CA VAL A 114 -11.71 15.28 -7.55
C VAL A 114 -12.18 14.21 -6.58
N LYS A 115 -11.27 13.70 -5.74
CA LYS A 115 -11.58 12.68 -4.72
C LYS A 115 -12.49 13.22 -3.62
N ALA A 116 -12.32 14.47 -3.21
CA ALA A 116 -13.15 15.12 -2.18
C ALA A 116 -14.61 15.39 -2.63
N ARG A 117 -14.90 15.34 -3.94
CA ARG A 117 -16.24 15.55 -4.51
C ARG A 117 -17.03 14.25 -4.72
N ARG A 118 -16.44 13.09 -4.42
CA ARG A 118 -17.05 11.76 -4.56
C ARG A 118 -17.35 11.17 -3.19
#